data_AF-A0A661DVZ9-F1
#
_entry.id   AF-A0A661DVZ9-F1
#
_cell.length_a   1.000
_cell.length_b   1.000
_cell.length_c   1.000
_cell.angle_alpha   90.00
_cell.angle_beta   90.00
_cell.angle_gamma   90.00
#
_symmetry.space_group_name_H-M   'P 1'
#
loop_
_entity.id
_entity.type
_entity.pdbx_description
1 polymer ?
#
loop_
_entity_poly.entity_id
_entity_poly.type
_entity_poly.pdbx_seq_one_letter_code
_entity_poly.pdbx_strand_id
1 'polypeptide(L)' 'KLHVPDPRSDRDAIIAATALVHDMTVITRNVDDFIPTGVDILNPWEWR' A
#
# COMPACT_ATOMS: atom_id res chain seq x y z
N LYS A 1 -5.61 -16.72 17.35
CA LYS A 1 -5.79 -15.31 16.88
C LYS A 1 -4.45 -14.63 17.07
N LEU A 2 -3.71 -14.36 15.99
CA LEU A 2 -2.43 -13.66 16.09
C LEU A 2 -2.70 -12.24 16.61
N HIS A 3 -2.00 -11.85 17.68
CA HIS A 3 -2.03 -10.47 18.15
C HIS A 3 -1.15 -9.65 17.21
N VAL A 4 -1.77 -9.02 16.22
CA VAL A 4 -1.11 -8.05 15.35
C VAL A 4 -1.42 -6.67 15.91
N PRO A 5 -0.43 -5.94 16.44
CA PRO A 5 -0.60 -4.54 16.75
C PRO A 5 -0.78 -3.81 15.41
N ASP A 6 -1.94 -3.20 15.21
CA ASP A 6 -2.34 -2.51 13.98
C ASP A 6 -2.59 -3.42 12.76
N PRO A 7 -3.71 -4.19 12.76
CA PRO A 7 -4.07 -5.04 11.64
C PRO A 7 -4.41 -4.19 10.41
N ARG A 8 -3.62 -4.35 9.36
CA ARG A 8 -3.91 -3.78 8.03
C ARG A 8 -5.02 -4.58 7.35
N SER A 9 -5.69 -3.92 6.41
CA SER A 9 -6.57 -4.58 5.45
C SER A 9 -5.76 -5.63 4.66
N ASP A 10 -6.21 -6.88 4.72
CA ASP A 10 -5.57 -7.99 3.98
C ASP A 10 -5.43 -7.69 2.49
N ARG A 11 -6.37 -6.90 1.93
CA ARG A 11 -6.37 -6.52 0.52
C ARG A 11 -5.23 -5.58 0.19
N ASP A 12 -5.01 -4.54 1.00
CA ASP A 12 -3.96 -3.55 0.76
C ASP A 12 -2.58 -4.17 0.94
N ALA A 13 -2.44 -5.11 1.88
CA ALA A 13 -1.23 -5.91 2.03
C ALA A 13 -0.92 -6.75 0.78
N ILE A 14 -1.92 -7.40 0.18
CA ILE A 14 -1.74 -8.20 -1.05
C ILE A 14 -1.39 -7.31 -2.24
N ILE A 15 -2.04 -6.14 -2.38
CA ILE A 15 -1.73 -5.17 -3.44
C ILE A 15 -0.28 -4.69 -3.32
N ALA A 16 0.14 -4.26 -2.12
CA ALA A 16 1.50 -3.80 -1.87
C ALA A 16 2.54 -4.90 -2.13
N ALA A 17 2.29 -6.12 -1.64
CA ALA A 17 3.17 -7.26 -1.88
C ALA A 17 3.32 -7.58 -3.39
N THR A 18 2.22 -7.51 -4.15
CA THR A 18 2.24 -7.74 -5.60
C THR A 18 3.09 -6.69 -6.30
N ALA A 19 2.90 -5.41 -5.95
CA ALA A 19 3.67 -4.32 -6.54
C ALA A 19 5.17 -4.44 -6.22
N LEU A 20 5.55 -4.80 -4.99
CA LEU A 20 6.93 -5.03 -4.59
C LEU A 20 7.59 -6.20 -5.34
N VAL A 21 6.89 -7.32 -5.50
CA VAL A 21 7.43 -8.50 -6.21
C VAL A 21 7.66 -8.22 -7.70
N HIS A 22 6.88 -7.31 -8.28
CA HIS A 22 6.91 -7.00 -9.70
C HIS A 22 7.58 -5.66 -10.05
N ASP A 23 8.21 -4.98 -9.08
CA ASP A 23 8.86 -3.68 -9.25
C ASP A 23 7.90 -2.62 -9.86
N MET A 24 6.69 -2.55 -9.31
CA MET A 24 5.61 -1.65 -9.76
C MET A 24 5.29 -0.57 -8.72
N THR A 25 4.75 0.55 -9.22
CA THR A 25 4.21 1.63 -8.39
C THR A 25 2.70 1.47 -8.18
N VAL A 26 2.23 1.64 -6.94
CA VAL A 26 0.80 1.69 -6.61
C VAL A 26 0.25 3.08 -6.87
N ILE A 27 -0.69 3.20 -7.81
CA ILE A 27 -1.43 4.44 -8.05
C ILE A 27 -2.70 4.44 -7.20
N THR A 28 -2.78 5.31 -6.19
CA THR A 28 -3.91 5.32 -5.24
C THR A 28 -4.16 6.70 -4.65
N ARG A 29 -5.41 6.96 -4.22
CA ARG A 29 -5.74 8.11 -3.36
C ARG A 29 -5.41 7.84 -1.89
N ASN A 30 -5.44 6.57 -1.50
CA ASN A 30 -5.35 6.15 -0.10
C ASN A 30 -3.89 5.91 0.28
N VAL A 31 -3.09 6.98 0.25
CA VAL A 31 -1.63 6.90 0.40
C VAL A 31 -1.23 6.31 1.76
N ASP A 32 -1.92 6.73 2.83
CA ASP A 32 -1.58 6.40 4.21
C ASP A 32 -1.59 4.89 4.51
N ASP A 33 -2.47 4.14 3.86
CA ASP A 33 -2.55 2.68 4.03
C ASP A 33 -1.33 1.95 3.44
N PHE A 34 -0.70 2.55 2.43
CA PHE A 34 0.43 1.97 1.70
C PHE A 34 1.79 2.47 2.20
N ILE A 35 1.90 3.67 2.80
CA ILE A 35 3.17 4.22 3.32
C ILE A 35 3.96 3.19 4.14
N PRO A 36 3.36 2.47 5.10
CA PRO A 36 4.13 1.60 5.99
C PRO A 36 4.53 0.27 5.34
N THR A 37 4.03 -0.01 4.13
CA THR A 37 4.41 -1.20 3.35
C THR A 37 5.74 -1.00 2.61
N GLY A 38 6.18 0.25 2.42
CA GLY A 38 7.41 0.59 1.69
C GLY A 38 7.33 0.45 0.17
N VAL A 39 6.14 0.22 -0.39
CA VAL A 39 5.91 0.23 -1.84
C VAL A 39 6.02 1.64 -2.41
N ASP A 40 6.44 1.76 -3.67
CA ASP A 40 6.36 3.02 -4.39
C ASP A 40 4.90 3.42 -4.59
N ILE A 41 4.56 4.69 -4.30
CA ILE A 41 3.19 5.20 -4.35
C ILE A 41 3.16 6.46 -5.22
N LEU A 42 2.13 6.57 -6.06
CA LEU A 42 1.81 7.78 -6.79
C LEU A 42 0.35 8.16 -6.53
N ASN A 43 0.12 9.34 -5.98
CA ASN A 43 -1.22 9.89 -5.80
C ASN A 43 -1.60 10.77 -7.00
N PRO A 44 -2.50 10.31 -7.88
CA PRO A 44 -2.82 11.03 -9.12
C PRO A 44 -3.65 12.30 -8.88
N TRP A 45 -3.96 12.64 -7.63
CA TRP A 45 -4.66 13.86 -7.24
C TRP A 45 -3.75 14.92 -6.60
N GLU A 46 -2.45 14.65 -6.37
CA GLU A 46 -1.55 15.60 -5.72
C GLU A 46 -1.34 16.91 -6.50
N TRP A 47 -1.56 16.89 -7.81
CA TRP A 47 -1.29 18.03 -8.69
C TRP A 47 -2.57 18.75 -9.14
N ARG A 48 -3.69 18.50 -8.45
CA ARG A 48 -4.99 19.11 -8.71
C ARG A 48 -5.39 20.13 -7.66
#